data_AF-A0A534W785-F1
#
_entry.id   AF-A0A534W785-F1
#
_cell.length_a   1.000
_cell.length_b   1.000
_cell.length_c   1.000
_cell.angle_alpha   90.00
_cell.angle_beta   90.00
_cell.angle_gamma   90.00
#
_symmetry.space_group_name_H-M   'P 1'
#
loop_
_entity.id
_entity.type
_entity.pdbx_description
1 polymer ?
#
loop_
_entity_poly.entity_id
_entity_poly.type
_entity_poly.pdbx_seq_one_letter_code
_entity_poly.pdbx_strand_id
1 'polypeptide(L)'
;MNEVVARDVLVGSATDSSGHRDLAALYADALRANLAERSEGALQRAYEIGRQGFAQGLGILELVAMHHEALATLSKRDGGSVPLSQQIVRAGEFFAETLSPYEMAHRGFREATSALRKLN
;
A
#
# COMPACT_ATOMS: atom_id res chain seq x y z
N MET A 1 15.07 -30.99 -12.68
CA MET A 1 13.78 -31.07 -13.38
C MET A 1 12.72 -31.38 -12.32
N ASN A 2 12.40 -30.54 -11.33
CA ASN A 2 12.19 -29.09 -11.21
C ASN A 2 11.16 -28.55 -12.22
N GLU A 3 9.89 -28.45 -11.81
CA GLU A 3 8.94 -27.37 -12.20
C GLU A 3 7.47 -27.48 -11.72
N VAL A 4 7.11 -28.24 -10.67
CA VAL A 4 5.66 -28.37 -10.30
C VAL A 4 5.31 -27.96 -8.85
N VAL A 5 6.26 -27.53 -8.01
CA VAL A 5 5.95 -27.25 -6.58
C VAL A 5 5.79 -25.75 -6.26
N ALA A 6 5.80 -24.86 -7.25
CA ALA A 6 5.83 -23.40 -7.01
C ALA A 6 4.56 -22.64 -7.44
N ARG A 7 3.36 -23.22 -7.33
CA ARG A 7 2.10 -22.49 -7.58
C ARG A 7 1.09 -22.48 -6.43
N ASP A 8 1.36 -23.15 -5.32
CA ASP A 8 0.33 -23.46 -4.31
C ASP A 8 0.45 -22.73 -2.96
N VAL A 9 1.26 -21.67 -2.87
CA VAL A 9 1.45 -20.91 -1.60
C VAL A 9 0.73 -19.55 -1.59
N LEU A 10 -0.05 -19.19 -2.62
CA LEU A 10 -0.76 -17.89 -2.67
C LEU A 10 -2.27 -17.98 -2.40
N VAL A 11 -2.77 -19.10 -1.85
CA VAL A 11 -4.17 -19.15 -1.37
C VAL A 11 -4.17 -18.90 0.13
N GLY A 12 -4.03 -17.62 0.49
CA GLY A 12 -4.61 -17.10 1.72
C GLY A 12 -6.09 -17.50 1.73
N SER A 13 -6.47 -18.26 2.75
CA SER A 13 -7.79 -18.83 2.98
C SER A 13 -8.94 -17.86 2.68
N ALA A 14 -10.06 -18.38 2.16
CA ALA A 14 -11.24 -17.65 1.69
C ALA A 14 -11.83 -16.57 2.62
N THR A 15 -11.45 -16.51 3.90
CA THR A 15 -11.74 -15.43 4.86
C THR A 15 -10.92 -14.14 4.66
N ASP A 16 -9.86 -14.18 3.86
CA ASP A 16 -8.92 -13.07 3.62
C ASP A 16 -9.35 -12.15 2.46
N SER A 17 -10.17 -12.68 1.56
CA SER A 17 -10.64 -11.95 0.36
C SER A 17 -11.62 -10.82 0.66
N SER A 18 -12.31 -10.83 1.81
CA SER A 18 -13.19 -9.72 2.22
C SER A 18 -12.38 -8.54 2.79
N GLY A 19 -11.46 -8.80 3.72
CA GLY A 19 -10.60 -7.76 4.32
C GLY A 19 -9.75 -7.03 3.27
N HIS A 20 -9.19 -7.79 2.32
CA HIS A 20 -8.44 -7.23 1.19
C HIS A 20 -9.30 -6.34 0.28
N ARG A 21 -10.55 -6.74 -0.02
CA ARG A 21 -11.47 -5.93 -0.83
C ARG A 21 -11.91 -4.66 -0.10
N ASP A 22 -12.13 -4.76 1.21
CA ASP A 22 -12.46 -3.61 2.05
C ASP A 22 -11.30 -2.62 2.10
N LEU A 23 -10.07 -3.09 2.24
CA LEU A 23 -8.87 -2.26 2.23
C LEU A 23 -8.63 -1.60 0.86
N ALA A 24 -8.84 -2.34 -0.24
CA ALA A 24 -8.71 -1.80 -1.59
C ALA A 24 -9.72 -0.68 -1.87
N ALA A 25 -10.96 -0.81 -1.40
CA ALA A 25 -11.97 0.24 -1.49
C ALA A 25 -11.56 1.47 -0.66
N LEU A 26 -11.12 1.25 0.58
CA LEU A 26 -10.63 2.30 1.48
C LEU A 26 -9.44 3.06 0.86
N TYR A 27 -8.53 2.31 0.24
CA TYR A 27 -7.37 2.84 -0.48
C TYR A 27 -7.80 3.73 -1.65
N ALA A 28 -8.68 3.22 -2.53
CA ALA A 28 -9.12 3.96 -3.71
C ALA A 28 -9.88 5.25 -3.33
N ASP A 29 -10.66 5.21 -2.25
CA ASP A 29 -11.37 6.37 -1.72
C ASP A 29 -10.43 7.43 -1.14
N ALA A 30 -9.45 7.00 -0.34
CA ALA A 30 -8.45 7.89 0.23
C ALA A 30 -7.55 8.50 -0.86
N LEU A 31 -7.13 7.70 -1.85
CA LEU A 31 -6.35 8.17 -2.99
C LEU A 31 -7.14 9.23 -3.77
N ARG A 32 -8.41 8.98 -4.10
CA ARG A 32 -9.27 9.95 -4.80
C ARG A 32 -9.37 11.27 -4.06
N ALA A 33 -9.59 11.22 -2.75
CA ALA A 33 -9.65 12.42 -1.92
C ALA A 33 -8.32 13.19 -1.98
N ASN A 34 -7.19 12.49 -1.88
CA ASN A 34 -5.86 13.11 -1.98
C ASN A 34 -5.57 13.71 -3.36
N LEU A 35 -6.03 13.07 -4.45
CA LEU A 35 -5.88 13.59 -5.80
C LEU A 35 -6.66 14.90 -5.99
N ALA A 36 -7.88 14.98 -5.45
CA ALA A 36 -8.69 16.18 -5.47
C ALA A 36 -8.07 17.30 -4.61
N GLU A 37 -7.73 16.97 -3.36
CA GLU A 37 -7.16 17.91 -2.40
C GLU A 37 -6.10 17.24 -1.52
N ARG A 38 -4.85 17.67 -1.70
CA ARG A 38 -3.74 17.24 -0.85
C ARG A 38 -3.88 17.88 0.52
N SER A 39 -3.84 17.09 1.57
CA SER A 39 -3.86 17.56 2.96
C SER A 39 -3.08 16.63 3.89
N GLU A 40 -2.64 17.14 5.04
CA GLU A 40 -2.04 16.30 6.09
C GLU A 40 -2.98 15.17 6.53
N GLY A 41 -4.29 15.45 6.61
CA GLY A 41 -5.29 14.44 6.92
C GLY A 41 -5.38 13.34 5.84
N ALA A 42 -5.13 13.67 4.57
CA ALA A 42 -5.08 12.67 3.50
C ALA A 42 -3.83 11.78 3.61
N LEU A 43 -2.68 12.36 3.94
CA LEU A 43 -1.43 11.61 4.18
C LEU A 43 -1.53 10.75 5.45
N GLN A 44 -2.11 11.25 6.53
CA GLN A 44 -2.36 10.47 7.74
C GLN A 44 -3.27 9.25 7.46
N ARG A 45 -4.28 9.41 6.59
CA ARG A 45 -5.09 8.27 6.13
C ARG A 45 -4.28 7.28 5.30
N ALA A 46 -3.37 7.75 4.45
CA ALA A 46 -2.46 6.88 3.69
C ALA A 46 -1.60 6.02 4.63
N TYR A 47 -0.99 6.66 5.64
CA TYR A 47 -0.22 5.99 6.70
C TYR A 47 -1.06 4.92 7.43
N GLU A 48 -2.28 5.28 7.82
CA GLU A 48 -3.19 4.38 8.54
C GLU A 48 -3.54 3.15 7.69
N ILE A 49 -3.84 3.35 6.41
CA ILE A 49 -4.13 2.27 5.47
C ILE A 49 -2.91 1.36 5.31
N GLY A 50 -1.71 1.93 5.18
CA GLY A 50 -0.46 1.18 5.14
C GLY A 50 -0.22 0.36 6.41
N ARG A 51 -0.54 0.93 7.58
CA ARG A 51 -0.39 0.27 8.87
C ARG A 51 -1.37 -0.90 9.01
N GLN A 52 -2.60 -0.71 8.56
CA GLN A 52 -3.62 -1.77 8.53
C GLN A 52 -3.23 -2.89 7.56
N GLY A 53 -2.77 -2.55 6.35
CA GLY A 53 -2.27 -3.52 5.37
C GLY A 53 -1.10 -4.33 5.93
N PHE A 54 -0.13 -3.66 6.54
CA PHE A 54 1.00 -4.32 7.21
C PHE A 54 0.53 -5.29 8.31
N ALA A 55 -0.40 -4.84 9.17
CA ALA A 55 -0.95 -5.68 10.24
C ALA A 55 -1.75 -6.89 9.73
N GLN A 56 -2.33 -6.78 8.55
CA GLN A 56 -3.04 -7.86 7.85
C GLN A 56 -2.10 -8.78 7.04
N GLY A 57 -0.79 -8.48 7.00
CA GLY A 57 0.19 -9.28 6.26
C GLY A 57 0.24 -8.99 4.76
N LEU A 58 -0.40 -7.92 4.28
CA LEU A 58 -0.40 -7.51 2.88
C LEU A 58 1.04 -7.23 2.41
N GLY A 59 1.49 -7.92 1.37
CA GLY A 59 2.81 -7.73 0.79
C GLY A 59 2.95 -6.42 0.02
N ILE A 60 4.18 -5.90 -0.09
CA ILE A 60 4.47 -4.66 -0.84
C ILE A 60 4.04 -4.77 -2.31
N LEU A 61 4.22 -5.93 -2.94
CA LEU A 61 3.82 -6.14 -4.34
C LEU A 61 2.30 -6.09 -4.52
N GLU A 62 1.53 -6.56 -3.54
CA GLU A 62 0.07 -6.47 -3.55
C GLU A 62 -0.37 -5.02 -3.38
N LEU A 63 0.31 -4.25 -2.52
CA LEU A 63 0.06 -2.82 -2.36
C LEU A 63 0.40 -2.02 -3.63
N VAL A 64 1.48 -2.36 -4.34
CA VAL A 64 1.83 -1.77 -5.65
C VAL A 64 0.71 -2.06 -6.67
N ALA A 65 0.25 -3.30 -6.75
CA ALA A 65 -0.84 -3.68 -7.65
C ALA A 65 -2.13 -2.90 -7.34
N MET A 66 -2.50 -2.83 -6.06
CA MET A 66 -3.66 -2.07 -5.57
C MET A 66 -3.54 -0.58 -5.93
N HIS A 67 -2.37 0.04 -5.76
CA HIS A 67 -2.13 1.43 -6.13
C HIS A 67 -2.35 1.68 -7.63
N HIS A 68 -1.76 0.83 -8.48
CA HIS A 68 -1.90 0.98 -9.93
C HIS A 68 -3.34 0.75 -10.41
N GLU A 69 -4.05 -0.23 -9.85
CA GLU A 69 -5.46 -0.47 -10.18
C GLU A 69 -6.36 0.71 -9.77
N ALA A 70 -6.15 1.25 -8.57
CA ALA A 70 -6.85 2.43 -8.10
C ALA A 70 -6.57 3.65 -9.00
N LEU A 71 -5.30 3.90 -9.33
CA LEU A 71 -4.91 5.01 -10.20
C LEU A 71 -5.52 4.87 -11.60
N ALA A 72 -5.45 3.68 -12.21
CA ALA A 72 -6.05 3.43 -13.52
C ALA A 72 -7.58 3.61 -13.53
N THR A 73 -8.25 3.25 -12.44
CA THR A 73 -9.70 3.45 -12.27
C THR A 73 -10.05 4.93 -12.15
N LEU A 74 -9.22 5.71 -11.44
CA LEU A 74 -9.42 7.14 -11.26
C LEU A 74 -9.09 7.94 -12.52
N SER A 75 -8.09 7.54 -13.30
CA SER A 75 -7.72 8.21 -14.56
C SER A 75 -8.78 8.12 -15.65
N LYS A 76 -9.70 7.15 -15.57
CA LYS A 76 -10.84 7.02 -16.51
C LYS A 76 -11.96 8.03 -16.23
N ARG A 77 -11.89 8.78 -15.13
CA ARG A 77 -12.89 9.80 -14.78
C ARG A 77 -12.43 11.15 -15.33
N ASP A 78 -13.01 11.57 -16.45
CA ASP A 78 -12.79 12.89 -17.02
C ASP A 78 -13.44 14.00 -16.17
N GLY A 79 -12.79 15.16 -16.08
CA GLY A 79 -13.41 16.39 -15.57
C GLY A 79 -12.89 16.97 -14.24
N GLY A 80 -11.74 16.51 -13.73
CA GLY A 80 -11.11 17.10 -12.54
C GLY A 80 -10.49 18.48 -12.81
N SER A 81 -10.58 19.40 -11.84
CA SER A 81 -9.95 20.74 -11.91
C SER A 81 -8.42 20.71 -11.72
N VAL A 82 -7.88 19.62 -11.19
CA VAL A 82 -6.45 19.43 -10.89
C VAL A 82 -5.74 18.89 -12.13
N PRO A 83 -4.63 19.50 -12.60
CA PRO A 83 -3.85 18.99 -13.73
C PRO A 83 -3.36 17.56 -13.52
N LEU A 84 -3.37 16.73 -14.57
CA LEU A 84 -2.95 15.32 -14.49
C LEU A 84 -1.53 15.15 -13.91
N SER A 85 -0.59 16.01 -14.29
CA SER A 85 0.78 15.99 -13.74
C SER A 85 0.79 16.17 -12.21
N GLN A 86 -0.05 17.05 -11.68
CA GLN A 86 -0.17 17.27 -10.25
C GLN A 86 -0.86 16.10 -9.54
N GLN A 87 -1.84 15.46 -10.19
CA GLN A 87 -2.45 14.24 -9.67
C GLN A 87 -1.43 13.09 -9.57
N ILE A 88 -0.56 12.91 -10.57
CA ILE A 88 0.49 11.89 -10.54
C ILE A 88 1.47 12.12 -9.38
N VAL A 89 1.90 13.37 -9.15
CA VAL A 89 2.78 13.70 -8.02
C VAL A 89 2.09 13.38 -6.69
N ARG A 90 0.84 13.81 -6.51
CA ARG A 90 0.05 13.53 -5.30
C ARG A 90 -0.15 12.02 -5.08
N ALA A 91 -0.34 11.25 -6.14
CA ALA A 91 -0.45 9.79 -6.07
C ALA A 91 0.85 9.16 -5.54
N GLY A 92 2.00 9.63 -6.03
CA GLY A 92 3.31 9.15 -5.60
C GLY A 92 3.59 9.46 -4.13
N GLU A 93 3.29 10.68 -3.67
CA GLU A 93 3.43 11.07 -2.26
C GLU A 93 2.51 10.25 -1.35
N PHE A 94 1.26 10.04 -1.76
CA PHE A 94 0.31 9.19 -1.03
C PHE A 94 0.80 7.75 -0.93
N PHE A 95 1.34 7.21 -2.02
CA PHE A 95 1.88 5.86 -2.05
C PHE A 95 3.11 5.72 -1.14
N ALA A 96 4.02 6.70 -1.18
CA ALA A 96 5.19 6.74 -0.30
C ALA A 96 4.77 6.76 1.18
N GLU A 97 3.78 7.57 1.55
CA GLU A 97 3.27 7.61 2.92
C GLU A 97 2.60 6.30 3.36
N THR A 98 1.91 5.62 2.43
CA THR A 98 1.37 4.28 2.69
C THR A 98 2.48 3.26 2.96
N LEU A 99 3.68 3.44 2.40
CA LEU A 99 4.82 2.55 2.61
C LEU A 99 5.60 2.81 3.90
N SER A 100 5.39 3.96 4.56
CA SER A 100 6.09 4.31 5.82
C SER A 100 6.08 3.17 6.87
N PRO A 101 4.95 2.49 7.17
CA PRO A 101 4.92 1.40 8.15
C PRO A 101 5.79 0.20 7.77
N TYR A 102 5.91 -0.11 6.47
CA TYR A 102 6.73 -1.21 5.97
C TYR A 102 8.23 -0.90 6.13
N GLU A 103 8.65 0.32 5.82
CA GLU A 103 10.03 0.76 6.04
C GLU A 103 10.40 0.77 7.52
N MET A 104 9.51 1.27 8.38
CA MET A 104 9.69 1.29 9.83
C MET A 104 9.87 -0.12 10.38
N ALA A 105 9.04 -1.07 9.94
CA ALA A 105 9.16 -2.47 10.33
C ALA A 105 10.49 -3.09 9.88
N HIS A 106 10.91 -2.82 8.63
CA HIS A 106 12.18 -3.32 8.10
C HIS A 106 13.39 -2.75 8.87
N ARG A 107 13.36 -1.46 9.21
CA ARG A 107 14.40 -0.81 10.01
C ARG A 107 14.46 -1.41 11.41
N GLY A 108 13.32 -1.54 12.09
CA GLY A 108 13.25 -2.12 13.43
C GLY A 108 13.81 -3.54 13.49
N PHE A 109 13.50 -4.37 12.48
CA PHE A 109 14.06 -5.72 12.38
C PHE A 109 15.59 -5.72 12.25
N ARG A 110 16.14 -4.83 11.42
CA ARG A 110 17.60 -4.69 11.24
C ARG A 110 18.30 -4.22 12.51
N GLU A 111 17.70 -3.28 13.22
CA GLU A 111 18.23 -2.76 14.49
C GLU A 111 18.26 -3.83 15.57
N ALA A 112 17.16 -4.58 15.76
CA ALA A 112 17.08 -5.67 16.71
C ALA A 112 18.11 -6.78 16.39
N THR A 113 18.25 -7.15 15.12
CA THR A 113 19.23 -8.14 14.68
C THR A 113 20.68 -7.67 14.93
N SER A 114 20.97 -6.40 14.68
CA SER A 114 22.27 -5.80 14.94
C SER A 114 22.61 -5.78 16.43
N ALA A 115 21.64 -5.45 17.29
CA ALA A 115 21.81 -5.44 18.74
C ALA A 115 22.14 -6.84 19.27
N LEU A 116 21.41 -7.88 18.82
CA LEU A 116 21.67 -9.27 19.20
C LEU A 116 23.08 -9.73 18.76
N ARG A 117 23.53 -9.35 17.57
CA ARG A 117 24.88 -9.70 17.09
C ARG A 117 26.02 -9.06 17.89
N LYS A 118 25.77 -7.95 18.59
CA LYS A 118 26.78 -7.27 19.42
C LYS A 118 26.88 -7.86 20.84
N LEU A 119 25.90 -8.65 21.26
CA LEU A 119 25.84 -9.28 22.58
C LEU A 119 26.44 -10.70 22.61
N ASN A 120 26.66 -11.30 21.44
CA ASN A 120 27.30 -12.61 21.25
C ASN A 120 28.75 -12.45 20.81
#